data_AF-A0A7S1QY08-F1
#
_entry.id   AF-A0A7S1QY08-F1
#
_cell.length_a   1.000
_cell.length_b   1.000
_cell.length_c   1.000
_cell.angle_alpha   90.00
_cell.angle_beta   90.00
_cell.angle_gamma   90.00
#
_symmetry.space_group_name_H-M   'P 1'
#
loop_
_entity.id
_entity.type
_entity.pdbx_description
1 polymer ?
#
loop_
_entity_poly.entity_id
_entity_poly.type
_entity_poly.pdbx_seq_one_letter_code
_entity_poly.pdbx_strand_id
1 'polypeptide(L)'
;QAWLNIPSAGWDGTRCLPKTMRCKDITSKQMCADYSGICAGWGGDSCLEVGAPTNQITDENVCSDSQQLLGIPSIGWGGHSCLSADSTCFDISDKRICENSREVLGMRCAGWGGHSCLMRGSPLNAIRDPEVCKHSLLIVGTASSGWGGSHCLSAEEGCLSITNKRICKNAEALVGFSCGSWSDRLGCLDHHYLHH
;
A
#
# COMPACT_ATOMS: atom_id res chain seq x y z
N GLN A 1 -49.35 20.09 2.33
CA GLN A 1 -47.88 19.88 2.33
C GLN A 1 -47.62 18.42 2.08
N ALA A 2 -46.99 18.10 0.94
CA ALA A 2 -46.79 16.72 0.51
C ALA A 2 -45.72 16.06 1.39
N TRP A 3 -46.15 15.17 2.28
CA TRP A 3 -45.28 14.20 2.94
C TRP A 3 -44.97 13.12 1.90
N LEU A 4 -43.89 13.32 1.15
CA LEU A 4 -43.31 12.22 0.37
C LEU A 4 -42.91 11.15 1.40
N ASN A 5 -43.47 9.94 1.27
CA ASN A 5 -43.16 8.74 2.06
C ASN A 5 -41.70 8.27 1.85
N ILE A 6 -40.72 9.17 1.91
CA ILE A 6 -39.30 8.85 1.80
C ILE A 6 -38.89 8.23 3.14
N PRO A 7 -38.45 6.96 3.16
CA PRO A 7 -37.98 6.32 4.37
C PRO A 7 -36.79 7.11 4.94
N SER A 8 -36.99 7.76 6.09
CA SER A 8 -35.99 8.62 6.74
C SER A 8 -35.48 8.01 8.05
N ALA A 9 -34.16 8.04 8.24
CA ALA A 9 -33.46 7.65 9.45
C ALA A 9 -33.58 8.73 10.54
N GLY A 10 -34.04 9.93 10.21
CA GLY A 10 -34.18 11.04 11.15
C GLY A 10 -34.08 12.42 10.50
N TRP A 11 -33.98 13.44 11.35
CA TRP A 11 -33.82 14.85 10.95
C TRP A 11 -32.64 15.43 11.73
N ASP A 12 -31.67 16.03 11.03
CA ASP A 12 -30.45 16.60 11.67
C ASP A 12 -30.62 18.06 12.12
N GLY A 13 -31.80 18.65 11.93
CA GLY A 13 -32.06 20.07 12.18
C GLY A 13 -32.17 20.89 10.88
N THR A 14 -31.57 20.43 9.78
CA THR A 14 -31.54 21.12 8.49
C THR A 14 -32.03 20.30 7.30
N ARG A 15 -31.93 18.96 7.37
CA ARG A 15 -32.36 18.05 6.30
C ARG A 15 -32.81 16.69 6.84
N CYS A 16 -33.54 15.98 5.99
CA CYS A 16 -34.04 14.64 6.24
C CYS A 16 -32.94 13.62 5.90
N LEU A 17 -32.61 12.72 6.84
CA LEU A 17 -31.56 11.72 6.67
C LEU A 17 -32.15 10.47 6.00
N PRO A 18 -31.70 10.05 4.80
CA PRO A 18 -32.26 8.87 4.15
C PRO A 18 -31.93 7.58 4.92
N LYS A 19 -32.91 6.66 5.07
CA LYS A 19 -32.69 5.33 5.71
C LYS A 19 -31.68 4.46 5.00
N THR A 20 -31.42 4.71 3.73
CA THR A 20 -30.56 3.87 2.87
C THR A 20 -29.17 4.45 2.68
N MET A 21 -28.81 5.52 3.39
CA MET A 21 -27.46 6.09 3.31
C MET A 21 -26.48 5.15 3.99
N ARG A 22 -25.52 4.61 3.25
CA ARG A 22 -24.40 3.85 3.83
C ARG A 22 -23.35 4.84 4.29
N CYS A 23 -22.68 4.58 5.41
CA CYS A 23 -21.67 5.47 5.97
C CYS A 23 -20.58 5.75 4.94
N LYS A 24 -20.13 4.73 4.21
CA LYS A 24 -19.10 4.89 3.18
C LYS A 24 -19.47 5.84 2.03
N ASP A 25 -20.75 6.11 1.81
CA ASP A 25 -21.21 7.03 0.77
C ASP A 25 -21.20 8.50 1.27
N ILE A 26 -20.89 8.73 2.56
CA ILE A 26 -20.73 10.04 3.18
C ILE A 26 -19.26 10.45 3.11
N THR A 27 -18.94 11.42 2.25
CA THR A 27 -17.58 11.93 2.01
C THR A 27 -17.33 13.31 2.66
N SER A 28 -18.14 13.68 3.64
CA SER A 28 -17.97 14.93 4.41
C SER A 28 -17.92 14.63 5.90
N LYS A 29 -16.86 15.09 6.57
CA LYS A 29 -16.70 14.98 8.03
C LYS A 29 -17.87 15.58 8.79
N GLN A 30 -18.35 16.74 8.34
CA GLN A 30 -19.50 17.40 8.97
C GLN A 30 -20.76 16.54 8.84
N MET A 31 -21.03 16.01 7.64
CA MET A 31 -22.18 15.15 7.43
C MET A 31 -22.06 13.84 8.21
N CYS A 32 -20.86 13.28 8.35
CA CYS A 32 -20.64 12.06 9.12
C CYS A 32 -20.99 12.22 10.61
N ALA A 33 -20.72 13.40 11.19
CA ALA A 33 -21.08 13.70 12.57
C ALA A 33 -22.60 13.61 12.82
N ASP A 34 -23.41 13.99 11.82
CA ASP A 34 -24.88 13.90 11.87
C ASP A 34 -25.38 12.43 11.94
N TYR A 35 -24.51 11.43 11.70
CA TYR A 35 -24.81 9.99 11.72
C TYR A 35 -24.08 9.22 12.83
N SER A 36 -23.63 9.89 13.91
CA SER A 36 -22.87 9.30 15.02
C SER A 36 -23.54 8.14 15.80
N GLY A 37 -24.82 7.85 15.55
CA GLY A 37 -25.53 6.68 16.09
C GLY A 37 -25.69 5.50 15.11
N ILE A 38 -25.29 5.68 13.85
CA ILE A 38 -25.41 4.68 12.78
C ILE A 38 -24.02 4.30 12.26
N CYS A 39 -23.15 5.29 12.12
CA CYS A 39 -21.78 5.17 11.67
C CYS A 39 -20.80 5.17 12.85
N ALA A 40 -19.64 4.54 12.68
CA ALA A 40 -18.55 4.62 13.65
C ALA A 40 -18.01 6.06 13.78
N GLY A 41 -17.93 6.78 12.66
CA GLY A 41 -17.40 8.14 12.60
C GLY A 41 -16.51 8.38 11.40
N TRP A 42 -15.85 9.54 11.35
CA TRP A 42 -15.04 9.95 10.21
C TRP A 42 -13.66 9.30 10.24
N GLY A 43 -13.31 8.54 9.20
CA GLY A 43 -12.04 7.81 9.10
C GLY A 43 -10.89 8.58 8.46
N GLY A 44 -11.17 9.71 7.79
CA GLY A 44 -10.18 10.49 7.05
C GLY A 44 -10.70 10.92 5.69
N ASP A 45 -10.99 9.95 4.81
CA ASP A 45 -11.55 10.20 3.48
C ASP A 45 -13.06 9.98 3.40
N SER A 46 -13.61 9.15 4.29
CA SER A 46 -15.04 8.82 4.33
C SER A 46 -15.53 8.52 5.74
N CYS A 47 -16.85 8.50 5.91
CA CYS A 47 -17.48 8.03 7.13
C CYS A 47 -17.46 6.49 7.17
N LEU A 48 -17.13 5.93 8.33
CA LEU A 48 -16.92 4.51 8.50
C LEU A 48 -18.14 3.83 9.12
N GLU A 49 -18.39 2.60 8.69
CA GLU A 49 -19.37 1.71 9.31
C GLU A 49 -18.86 1.23 10.68
N VAL A 50 -19.78 0.83 11.57
CA VAL A 50 -19.41 0.16 12.82
C VAL A 50 -18.72 -1.16 12.51
N GLY A 51 -17.53 -1.36 13.09
CA GLY A 51 -16.70 -2.54 12.80
C GLY A 51 -16.01 -2.49 11.44
N ALA A 52 -15.88 -1.30 10.83
CA ALA A 52 -15.09 -1.14 9.61
C ALA A 52 -13.63 -1.63 9.83
N PRO A 53 -13.00 -2.19 8.78
CA PRO A 53 -11.59 -2.55 8.82
C PRO A 53 -10.69 -1.36 9.18
N THR A 54 -9.67 -1.61 9.99
CA THR A 54 -8.71 -0.60 10.47
C THR A 54 -8.05 0.17 9.33
N ASN A 55 -7.74 -0.48 8.21
CA ASN A 55 -7.11 0.15 7.04
C ASN A 55 -8.01 1.15 6.29
N GLN A 56 -9.28 1.31 6.68
CA GLN A 56 -10.14 2.38 6.17
C GLN A 56 -9.96 3.71 6.93
N ILE A 57 -9.22 3.70 8.03
CA ILE A 57 -8.83 4.92 8.73
C ILE A 57 -7.59 5.50 8.02
N THR A 58 -7.78 6.60 7.31
CA THR A 58 -6.77 7.28 6.48
C THR A 58 -6.32 8.63 7.03
N ASP A 59 -6.72 8.97 8.26
CA ASP A 59 -6.23 10.11 9.03
C ASP A 59 -5.37 9.62 10.22
N GLU A 60 -4.12 10.09 10.28
CA GLU A 60 -3.13 9.69 11.32
C GLU A 60 -3.56 10.08 12.75
N ASN A 61 -4.25 11.21 12.92
CA ASN A 61 -4.73 11.63 14.23
C ASN A 61 -5.91 10.76 14.67
N VAL A 62 -6.83 10.46 13.75
CA VAL A 62 -7.91 9.50 14.00
C VAL A 62 -7.33 8.12 14.31
N CYS A 63 -6.23 7.75 13.66
CA CYS A 63 -5.56 6.49 13.88
C CYS A 63 -5.08 6.29 15.31
N SER A 64 -4.42 7.32 15.85
CA SER A 64 -3.82 7.32 17.18
C SER A 64 -4.86 7.08 18.27
N ASP A 65 -6.10 7.57 18.07
CA ASP A 65 -7.20 7.42 19.02
C ASP A 65 -8.35 6.53 18.48
N SER A 66 -8.06 5.69 17.48
CA SER A 66 -9.07 4.93 16.70
C SER A 66 -10.02 4.09 17.55
N GLN A 67 -9.50 3.44 18.60
CA GLN A 67 -10.31 2.65 19.52
C GLN A 67 -11.30 3.52 20.31
N GLN A 68 -10.91 4.73 20.68
CA GLN A 68 -11.76 5.66 21.44
C GLN A 68 -12.75 6.38 20.52
N LEU A 69 -12.30 6.83 19.35
CA LEU A 69 -13.09 7.65 18.43
C LEU A 69 -14.08 6.82 17.61
N LEU A 70 -13.69 5.60 17.22
CA LEU A 70 -14.43 4.79 16.24
C LEU A 70 -14.76 3.38 16.75
N GLY A 71 -14.22 2.99 17.90
CA GLY A 71 -14.34 1.61 18.40
C GLY A 71 -13.53 0.59 17.59
N ILE A 72 -12.59 1.05 16.76
CA ILE A 72 -11.79 0.20 15.86
C ILE A 72 -10.37 0.12 16.41
N PRO A 73 -9.87 -1.07 16.82
CA PRO A 73 -8.51 -1.20 17.32
C PRO A 73 -7.48 -1.03 16.20
N SER A 74 -6.38 -0.36 16.53
CA SER A 74 -5.22 -0.15 15.66
C SER A 74 -3.93 -0.41 16.43
N ILE A 75 -2.92 -0.94 15.74
CA ILE A 75 -1.55 -1.04 16.27
C ILE A 75 -0.70 0.19 15.95
N GLY A 76 -1.22 1.11 15.15
CA GLY A 76 -0.59 2.38 14.81
C GLY A 76 -0.74 2.77 13.34
N TRP A 77 -0.10 3.89 12.98
CA TRP A 77 -0.12 4.42 11.62
C TRP A 77 0.90 3.73 10.73
N GLY A 78 0.50 3.33 9.52
CA GLY A 78 1.37 2.69 8.53
C GLY A 78 1.98 3.66 7.50
N GLY A 79 1.54 4.92 7.48
CA GLY A 79 1.98 5.94 6.52
C GLY A 79 0.85 6.45 5.62
N HIS A 80 -0.11 5.60 5.29
CA HIS A 80 -1.32 5.98 4.52
C HIS A 80 -2.63 5.57 5.19
N SER A 81 -2.61 4.51 6.00
CA SER A 81 -3.76 4.07 6.78
C SER A 81 -3.30 3.49 8.12
N CYS A 82 -4.25 3.29 9.02
CA CYS A 82 -3.99 2.51 10.23
C CYS A 82 -3.72 1.04 9.93
N LEU A 83 -2.92 0.45 10.80
CA LEU A 83 -2.60 -0.96 10.78
C LEU A 83 -3.39 -1.72 11.85
N SER A 84 -3.86 -2.90 11.48
CA SER A 84 -4.48 -3.87 12.38
C SER A 84 -3.44 -4.85 12.92
N ALA A 85 -3.83 -5.68 13.90
CA ALA A 85 -2.92 -6.65 14.51
C ALA A 85 -2.40 -7.74 13.56
N ASP A 86 -3.09 -7.97 12.44
CA ASP A 86 -2.72 -8.89 11.36
C ASP A 86 -1.95 -8.21 10.22
N SER A 87 -1.72 -6.90 10.28
CA SER A 87 -0.89 -6.19 9.32
C SER A 87 0.54 -6.74 9.29
N THR A 88 1.18 -6.59 8.14
CA THR A 88 2.53 -7.03 7.84
C THR A 88 3.44 -5.84 7.56
N CYS A 89 4.75 -6.08 7.45
CA CYS A 89 5.69 -5.03 7.08
C CYS A 89 5.35 -4.36 5.74
N PHE A 90 4.74 -5.09 4.79
CA PHE A 90 4.38 -4.51 3.50
C PHE A 90 3.30 -3.44 3.58
N ASP A 91 2.50 -3.44 4.64
CA ASP A 91 1.44 -2.45 4.86
C ASP A 91 2.02 -1.11 5.36
N ILE A 92 3.31 -1.08 5.73
CA ILE A 92 4.02 0.15 6.10
C ILE A 92 4.55 0.82 4.82
N SER A 93 4.00 1.98 4.50
CA SER A 93 4.35 2.82 3.35
C SER A 93 5.14 4.08 3.72
N ASP A 94 5.41 4.31 5.00
CA ASP A 94 6.30 5.39 5.47
C ASP A 94 7.67 4.84 5.86
N LYS A 95 8.74 5.45 5.32
CA LYS A 95 10.11 5.02 5.54
C LYS A 95 10.54 5.14 7.01
N ARG A 96 10.19 6.24 7.67
CA ARG A 96 10.56 6.48 9.08
C ARG A 96 9.84 5.49 9.99
N ILE A 97 8.58 5.20 9.71
CA ILE A 97 7.82 4.17 10.45
C ILE A 97 8.45 2.79 10.22
N CYS A 98 8.85 2.46 9.00
CA CYS A 98 9.54 1.21 8.69
C CYS A 98 10.85 1.06 9.47
N GLU A 99 11.70 2.10 9.46
CA GLU A 99 12.98 2.13 10.16
C GLU A 99 12.84 1.96 11.68
N ASN A 100 11.72 2.45 12.26
CA ASN A 100 11.43 2.36 13.69
C ASN A 100 10.30 1.36 14.01
N SER A 101 9.99 0.44 13.09
CA SER A 101 8.79 -0.42 13.13
C SER A 101 8.66 -1.25 14.41
N ARG A 102 9.80 -1.65 14.98
CA ARG A 102 9.84 -2.40 16.24
C ARG A 102 9.39 -1.57 17.44
N GLU A 103 9.76 -0.31 17.46
CA GLU A 103 9.50 0.60 18.58
C GLU A 103 8.09 1.19 18.48
N VAL A 104 7.67 1.56 17.26
CA VAL A 104 6.40 2.26 17.04
C VAL A 104 5.21 1.33 16.81
N LEU A 105 5.44 0.13 16.24
CA LEU A 105 4.37 -0.81 15.86
C LEU A 105 4.57 -2.20 16.48
N GLY A 106 5.69 -2.46 17.16
CA GLY A 106 6.03 -3.80 17.66
C GLY A 106 6.42 -4.79 16.56
N MET A 107 6.62 -4.34 15.32
CA MET A 107 6.87 -5.20 14.15
C MET A 107 8.36 -5.36 13.87
N ARG A 108 8.80 -6.56 13.50
CA ARG A 108 10.21 -6.83 13.14
C ARG A 108 10.37 -6.88 11.63
N CYS A 109 10.49 -5.71 11.03
CA CYS A 109 10.74 -5.60 9.61
C CYS A 109 12.24 -5.69 9.27
N ALA A 110 12.52 -6.10 8.03
CA ALA A 110 13.88 -6.30 7.53
C ALA A 110 14.54 -5.00 7.04
N GLY A 111 13.74 -4.02 6.61
CA GLY A 111 14.22 -2.73 6.15
C GLY A 111 13.31 -2.09 5.11
N TRP A 112 13.65 -0.88 4.68
CA TRP A 112 12.89 -0.15 3.67
C TRP A 112 13.23 -0.65 2.27
N GLY A 113 12.21 -0.99 1.48
CA GLY A 113 12.36 -1.48 0.12
C GLY A 113 12.31 -0.42 -0.96
N GLY A 114 12.13 0.86 -0.62
CA GLY A 114 12.01 1.96 -1.58
C GLY A 114 10.59 2.54 -1.66
N HIS A 115 9.56 1.72 -1.40
CA HIS A 115 8.15 2.13 -1.39
C HIS A 115 7.35 1.55 -0.22
N SER A 116 7.74 0.38 0.26
CA SER A 116 7.15 -0.25 1.44
C SER A 116 8.24 -0.90 2.29
N CYS A 117 7.91 -1.22 3.53
CA CYS A 117 8.79 -1.99 4.38
C CYS A 117 8.83 -3.46 3.94
N LEU A 118 9.98 -4.09 4.12
CA LEU A 118 10.25 -5.46 3.76
C LEU A 118 10.25 -6.35 5.00
N MET A 119 10.02 -7.64 4.80
CA MET A 119 10.28 -8.69 5.78
C MET A 119 11.28 -9.71 5.22
N ARG A 120 11.81 -10.58 6.07
CA ARG A 120 12.57 -11.73 5.56
C ARG A 120 11.66 -12.60 4.69
N GLY A 121 12.16 -13.04 3.55
CA GLY A 121 11.42 -13.78 2.53
C GLY A 121 10.59 -12.90 1.60
N SER A 122 10.65 -11.56 1.72
CA SER A 122 10.01 -10.67 0.73
C SER A 122 10.53 -10.96 -0.69
N PRO A 123 9.66 -10.96 -1.72
CA PRO A 123 10.08 -11.21 -3.08
C PRO A 123 10.96 -10.06 -3.57
N LEU A 124 11.93 -10.38 -4.43
CA LEU A 124 12.92 -9.41 -4.91
C LEU A 124 12.28 -8.27 -5.71
N ASN A 125 11.18 -8.53 -6.41
CA ASN A 125 10.44 -7.50 -7.14
C ASN A 125 9.75 -6.46 -6.22
N ALA A 126 9.68 -6.69 -4.92
CA ALA A 126 9.25 -5.67 -3.94
C ALA A 126 10.36 -4.67 -3.60
N ILE A 127 11.63 -4.98 -3.89
CA ILE A 127 12.76 -4.08 -3.70
C ILE A 127 12.81 -3.11 -4.89
N ARG A 128 12.54 -1.84 -4.62
CA ARG A 128 12.52 -0.69 -5.55
C ARG A 128 13.71 0.26 -5.37
N ASP A 129 14.64 -0.09 -4.49
CA ASP A 129 15.88 0.65 -4.27
C ASP A 129 17.09 -0.19 -4.75
N PRO A 130 17.97 0.35 -5.63
CA PRO A 130 19.12 -0.37 -6.16
C PRO A 130 20.18 -0.69 -5.10
N GLU A 131 20.37 0.14 -4.08
CA GLU A 131 21.32 -0.14 -2.99
C GLU A 131 20.80 -1.24 -2.07
N VAL A 132 19.49 -1.27 -1.82
CA VAL A 132 18.84 -2.39 -1.12
C VAL A 132 18.96 -3.67 -1.93
N CYS A 133 18.80 -3.59 -3.25
CA CYS A 133 18.91 -4.75 -4.15
C CYS A 133 20.30 -5.43 -4.08
N LYS A 134 21.38 -4.63 -4.00
CA LYS A 134 22.75 -5.15 -3.81
C LYS A 134 22.92 -5.94 -2.52
N HIS A 135 22.16 -5.60 -1.48
CA HIS A 135 22.21 -6.23 -0.16
C HIS A 135 21.00 -7.14 0.11
N SER A 136 20.29 -7.57 -0.94
CA SER A 136 19.06 -8.37 -0.87
C SER A 136 19.22 -9.65 -0.04
N LEU A 137 20.34 -10.37 -0.18
CA LEU A 137 20.62 -11.57 0.61
C LEU A 137 20.66 -11.27 2.12
N LEU A 138 21.24 -10.14 2.52
CA LEU A 138 21.33 -9.74 3.92
C LEU A 138 19.97 -9.30 4.47
N ILE A 139 19.25 -8.50 3.68
CA ILE A 139 18.01 -7.84 4.09
C ILE A 139 16.84 -8.83 4.06
N VAL A 140 16.53 -9.37 2.89
CA VAL A 140 15.35 -10.25 2.70
C VAL A 140 15.70 -11.73 2.72
N GLY A 141 16.98 -12.11 2.72
CA GLY A 141 17.40 -13.53 2.76
C GLY A 141 17.49 -14.22 1.41
N THR A 142 17.27 -13.49 0.32
CA THR A 142 17.31 -14.01 -1.05
C THR A 142 18.31 -13.20 -1.87
N ALA A 143 19.25 -13.86 -2.53
CA ALA A 143 20.20 -13.20 -3.43
C ALA A 143 19.50 -12.80 -4.73
N SER A 144 19.79 -11.60 -5.22
CA SER A 144 19.27 -11.12 -6.49
C SER A 144 20.20 -11.41 -7.66
N SER A 145 19.61 -11.46 -8.85
CA SER A 145 20.34 -11.45 -10.13
C SER A 145 20.82 -10.04 -10.50
N GLY A 146 20.52 -9.02 -9.67
CA GLY A 146 20.90 -7.62 -9.89
C GLY A 146 19.70 -6.70 -10.13
N TRP A 147 20.00 -5.44 -10.44
CA TRP A 147 18.97 -4.40 -10.62
C TRP A 147 18.46 -4.37 -12.07
N GLY A 148 17.15 -4.53 -12.25
CA GLY A 148 16.51 -4.52 -13.57
C GLY A 148 16.14 -3.14 -14.10
N GLY A 149 16.31 -2.08 -13.29
CA GLY A 149 15.99 -0.71 -13.66
C GLY A 149 14.85 -0.10 -12.84
N SER A 150 13.91 -0.94 -12.38
CA SER A 150 12.77 -0.55 -11.55
C SER A 150 12.56 -1.43 -10.33
N HIS A 151 13.20 -2.60 -10.30
CA HIS A 151 13.18 -3.53 -9.18
C HIS A 151 14.40 -4.44 -9.22
N CYS A 152 14.57 -5.16 -8.11
CA CYS A 152 15.56 -6.21 -7.98
C CYS A 152 15.08 -7.49 -8.68
N LEU A 153 15.92 -8.06 -9.54
CA LEU A 153 15.59 -9.23 -10.35
C LEU A 153 15.84 -10.53 -9.59
N SER A 154 14.95 -11.49 -9.76
CA SER A 154 15.13 -12.87 -9.33
C SER A 154 15.79 -13.73 -10.41
N ALA A 155 16.15 -14.97 -10.06
CA ALA A 155 16.73 -15.94 -10.99
C ALA A 155 15.71 -16.52 -11.98
N GLU A 156 14.40 -16.39 -11.70
CA GLU A 156 13.32 -16.86 -12.57
C GLU A 156 12.92 -15.83 -13.64
N GLU A 157 13.45 -14.62 -13.53
CA GLU A 157 13.22 -13.53 -14.48
C GLU A 157 14.22 -13.54 -15.63
N GLY A 158 13.91 -12.78 -16.69
CA GLY A 158 14.74 -12.70 -17.88
C GLY A 158 14.80 -11.29 -18.45
N CYS A 159 15.19 -11.16 -19.73
CA CYS A 159 15.40 -9.87 -20.37
C CYS A 159 14.17 -8.97 -20.33
N LEU A 160 12.97 -9.54 -20.47
CA LEU A 160 11.70 -8.78 -20.43
C LEU A 160 11.46 -8.06 -19.09
N SER A 161 12.10 -8.50 -17.98
CA SER A 161 12.02 -7.81 -16.69
C SER A 161 12.94 -6.57 -16.61
N ILE A 162 13.84 -6.38 -17.57
CA ILE A 162 14.74 -5.22 -17.63
C ILE A 162 14.00 -4.02 -18.22
N THR A 163 13.77 -3.01 -17.37
CA THR A 163 13.03 -1.79 -17.74
C THR A 163 13.95 -0.60 -18.06
N ASN A 164 15.27 -0.81 -18.12
CA ASN A 164 16.24 0.23 -18.40
C ASN A 164 17.11 -0.11 -19.62
N LYS A 165 17.12 0.77 -20.63
CA LYS A 165 17.87 0.61 -21.88
C LYS A 165 19.37 0.39 -21.69
N ARG A 166 19.99 1.07 -20.72
CA ARG A 166 21.42 0.92 -20.43
C ARG A 166 21.72 -0.41 -19.78
N ILE A 167 20.84 -0.88 -18.90
CA ILE A 167 20.95 -2.21 -18.27
C ILE A 167 20.79 -3.29 -19.34
N CYS A 168 19.78 -3.17 -20.20
CA CYS A 168 19.56 -4.12 -21.30
C CYS A 168 20.78 -4.27 -22.21
N LYS A 169 21.38 -3.15 -22.62
CA LYS A 169 22.58 -3.15 -23.47
C LYS A 169 23.81 -3.80 -22.83
N ASN A 170 23.83 -3.94 -21.50
CA ASN A 170 24.92 -4.52 -20.73
C ASN A 170 24.41 -5.67 -19.84
N ALA A 171 23.34 -6.35 -20.25
CA ALA A 171 22.60 -7.26 -19.37
C ALA A 171 23.45 -8.44 -18.90
N GLU A 172 24.31 -8.97 -19.76
CA GLU A 172 25.20 -10.07 -19.42
C GLU A 172 26.19 -9.67 -18.30
N ALA A 173 26.75 -8.47 -18.39
CA ALA A 173 27.73 -7.97 -17.42
C ALA A 173 27.08 -7.49 -16.10
N LEU A 174 25.86 -6.96 -16.16
CA LEU A 174 25.22 -6.34 -14.99
C LEU A 174 24.28 -7.28 -14.23
N VAL A 175 23.60 -8.17 -14.94
CA VAL A 175 22.55 -9.04 -14.38
C VAL A 175 22.64 -10.50 -14.86
N GLY A 176 23.66 -10.85 -15.64
CA GLY A 176 23.90 -12.22 -16.09
C GLY A 176 22.95 -12.73 -17.18
N PHE A 177 22.18 -11.84 -17.85
CA PHE A 177 21.22 -12.24 -18.87
C PHE A 177 21.74 -12.00 -20.30
N SER A 178 21.57 -12.98 -21.18
CA SER A 178 21.92 -12.87 -22.60
C SER A 178 20.75 -12.25 -23.38
N CYS A 179 20.70 -10.92 -23.44
CA CYS A 179 19.64 -10.16 -24.09
C CYS A 179 20.03 -9.69 -25.49
N GLY A 180 19.05 -9.69 -26.40
CA GLY A 180 19.24 -9.34 -27.81
C GLY A 180 19.30 -7.84 -28.08
N SER A 181 18.18 -7.13 -27.87
CA SER A 181 18.11 -5.71 -28.20
C SER A 181 17.09 -4.95 -27.36
N TRP A 182 17.13 -3.63 -27.46
CA TRP A 182 16.13 -2.76 -26.85
C TRP A 182 15.15 -2.26 -27.91
N SER A 183 13.86 -2.44 -27.65
CA SER A 183 12.75 -1.82 -28.36
C SER A 183 12.16 -0.70 -27.52
N ASP A 184 11.98 0.49 -28.10
CA ASP A 184 11.33 1.60 -27.39
C ASP A 184 9.84 1.33 -27.12
N ARG A 185 9.25 0.31 -27.76
CA ARG A 185 7.87 -0.13 -27.51
C ARG A 185 7.78 -1.33 -26.55
N LEU A 186 8.69 -2.29 -26.66
CA LEU A 186 8.60 -3.59 -25.97
C LEU A 186 9.62 -3.76 -24.84
N GLY A 187 10.57 -2.83 -24.68
CA GLY A 187 11.63 -2.93 -23.68
C GLY A 187 12.78 -3.84 -24.13
N CYS A 188 13.38 -4.54 -23.19
CA CYS A 188 14.54 -5.41 -23.45
C CYS A 188 14.09 -6.79 -23.93
N LEU A 189 14.54 -7.20 -25.12
CA LEU A 189 14.10 -8.42 -25.78
C LEU A 189 15.17 -9.51 -25.70
N ASP A 190 14.72 -10.77 -25.59
CA ASP A 190 15.59 -11.92 -25.80
C ASP A 190 16.03 -12.02 -27.28
N HIS A 191 17.13 -12.73 -27.53
CA HIS A 191 17.64 -12.97 -28.88
C HIS A 191 16.62 -13.64 -29.82
N HIS A 192 15.70 -14.43 -29.27
CA HIS A 192 14.68 -15.15 -30.05
C HIS A 192 13.66 -14.23 -30.75
N TYR A 193 13.50 -12.98 -30.29
CA TYR A 193 12.54 -12.02 -30.86
C TYR A 193 13.11 -11.21 -32.04
N LEU A 194 14.36 -11.42 -32.43
CA LEU A 194 15.01 -10.70 -33.53
C LEU A 194 14.80 -11.33 -34.92
N HIS A 195 14.05 -12.43 -35.02
CA HIS A 195 13.89 -13.23 -36.25
C HIS A 195 12.48 -13.18 -36.88
N HIS A 196 11.62 -12.24 -36.46
CA HIS A 196 10.32 -11.96 -37.09
C HIS A 196 10.19 -10.47 -37.40
#